data_AF-A4NWK2-F1
#
_entry.id   AF-A4NWK2-F1
#
_cell.length_a   1.000
_cell.length_b   1.000
_cell.length_c   1.000
_cell.angle_alpha   90.00
_cell.angle_beta   90.00
_cell.angle_gamma   90.00
#
_symmetry.space_group_name_H-M   'P 1'
#
loop_
_entity.id
_entity.type
_entity.pdbx_description
1 polymer ?
#
loop_
_entity_poly.entity_id
_entity_poly.type
_entity_poly.pdbx_seq_one_letter_code
_entity_poly.pdbx_strand_id
1 'polypeptide(L)' 'MVEIIEVPNHPWFVACQFHPEFTSTPRDGHPLFAGFVKAAYENHKKSVK' A
#
# COMPACT_ATOMS: atom_id res chain seq x y z
N MET A 1 -7.82 19.19 -6.92
CA MET A 1 -6.45 18.77 -6.50
C MET A 1 -6.37 17.27 -6.68
N VAL A 2 -5.20 16.71 -6.99
CA VAL A 2 -5.03 15.25 -7.11
C VAL A 2 -4.55 14.71 -5.77
N GLU A 3 -5.26 13.73 -5.22
CA GLU A 3 -5.03 13.25 -3.85
C GLU A 3 -4.34 11.88 -3.81
N ILE A 4 -4.52 11.06 -4.84
CA ILE A 4 -3.96 9.72 -4.98
C ILE A 4 -3.54 9.50 -6.43
N ILE A 5 -2.40 8.84 -6.64
CA ILE A 5 -1.92 8.38 -7.95
C ILE A 5 -1.59 6.89 -7.90
N GLU A 6 -1.78 6.20 -9.03
CA GLU A 6 -1.46 4.78 -9.21
C GLU A 6 -0.74 4.56 -10.55
N VAL A 7 0.09 3.51 -10.62
CA VAL A 7 0.78 3.11 -11.86
C VAL A 7 0.21 1.78 -12.34
N PRO A 8 -0.56 1.74 -13.47
CA PRO A 8 -1.30 0.55 -13.89
C PRO A 8 -0.44 -0.69 -14.18
N ASN A 9 0.81 -0.50 -14.58
CA ASN A 9 1.74 -1.58 -14.96
C ASN A 9 2.67 -2.01 -13.82
N HIS A 10 2.33 -1.66 -12.57
CA HIS A 10 3.05 -2.10 -11.38
C HIS A 10 2.13 -2.96 -10.50
N PRO A 11 2.61 -4.10 -9.95
CA PRO A 11 1.76 -5.04 -9.21
C PRO A 11 1.06 -4.41 -7.99
N TRP A 12 1.68 -3.40 -7.38
CA TRP A 12 1.06 -2.55 -6.37
C TRP A 12 1.81 -1.23 -6.28
N PHE A 13 1.23 -0.14 -6.78
CA PHE A 13 1.82 1.20 -6.69
C PHE A 13 0.72 2.21 -6.40
N VAL A 14 0.79 2.82 -5.22
CA VAL A 14 -0.13 3.86 -4.77
C VAL A 14 0.68 4.94 -4.06
N ALA A 15 0.44 6.21 -4.39
CA ALA A 15 0.99 7.33 -3.64
C ALA A 15 -0.12 8.35 -3.35
N CYS A 16 -0.09 8.94 -2.16
CA CYS A 16 -1.08 9.93 -1.71
C CYS A 16 -0.40 11.21 -1.23
N GLN A 17 -1.11 12.34 -1.32
CA GLN A 17 -0.62 13.62 -0.83
C GLN A 17 -0.84 13.79 0.69
N PHE A 18 -1.94 13.23 1.20
CA PHE A 18 -2.28 13.26 2.62
C PHE A 18 -1.46 12.23 3.42
N HIS A 19 -1.59 12.30 4.75
CA HIS A 19 -0.84 11.49 5.72
C HIS A 19 -1.68 10.34 6.31
N PRO A 20 -1.82 9.19 5.61
CA PRO A 20 -2.59 8.05 6.11
C PRO A 20 -2.04 7.46 7.41
N GLU A 21 -0.76 7.70 7.72
CA GLU A 21 -0.10 7.28 8.97
C GLU A 21 -0.79 7.82 10.22
N PHE A 22 -1.36 9.03 10.17
CA PHE A 22 -2.02 9.64 11.33
C PHE A 22 -3.42 9.07 11.58
N THR A 23 -3.97 8.30 10.64
CA THR A 23 -5.29 7.65 10.77
C THR A 23 -5.18 6.14 10.97
N SER A 24 -3.96 5.57 10.93
CA SER A 24 -3.71 4.16 11.21
C SER A 24 -3.67 3.90 12.72
N THR A 25 -4.34 2.85 13.19
CA THR A 25 -4.28 2.44 14.61
C THR A 25 -3.86 0.97 14.76
N PRO A 26 -3.33 0.53 15.92
CA PRO A 26 -2.96 -0.87 16.12
C PRO A 26 -4.13 -1.86 16.08
N ARG A 27 -5.36 -1.42 16.37
CA ARG A 27 -6.55 -2.28 16.40
C ARG A 27 -7.17 -2.45 15.02
N ASP A 28 -7.26 -1.35 14.27
CA ASP A 28 -8.03 -1.28 13.03
C ASP A 28 -7.12 -1.21 11.79
N GLY A 29 -5.87 -0.77 11.96
CA GLY A 29 -4.91 -0.56 10.88
C GLY A 29 -5.30 0.60 9.96
N HIS A 30 -4.74 0.59 8.75
CA HIS A 30 -5.18 1.44 7.65
C HIS A 30 -5.13 0.64 6.34
N PRO A 31 -6.14 0.76 5.45
CA PRO A 31 -6.22 -0.03 4.22
C PRO A 31 -4.98 0.09 3.32
N LEU A 32 -4.41 1.29 3.19
CA LEU A 32 -3.19 1.50 2.37
C LEU A 32 -1.99 0.71 2.91
N PHE A 33 -1.78 0.69 4.23
CA PHE A 33 -0.65 -0.07 4.82
C PHE A 33 -0.90 -1.57 4.77
N ALA A 34 -2.12 -2.03 5.06
CA ALA A 34 -2.47 -3.44 4.96
C ALA A 34 -2.31 -3.96 3.52
N GLY A 35 -2.74 -3.18 2.53
CA GLY A 35 -2.55 -3.47 1.11
C GLY A 35 -1.08 -3.51 0.71
N PHE A 36 -0.30 -2.52 1.14
CA PHE A 36 1.15 -2.45 0.87
C PHE A 36 1.89 -3.67 1.40
N VAL A 37 1.67 -4.04 2.67
CA VAL A 37 2.34 -5.18 3.30
C VAL A 37 1.93 -6.50 2.62
N LYS A 38 0.66 -6.65 2.27
CA LYS A 38 0.18 -7.83 1.54
C LYS A 38 0.87 -7.95 0.18
N ALA A 39 0.95 -6.86 -0.59
CA ALA A 39 1.62 -6.86 -1.88
C ALA A 39 3.13 -7.14 -1.75
N ALA A 40 3.79 -6.61 -0.72
CA ALA A 40 5.18 -6.92 -0.42
C ALA A 40 5.39 -8.41 -0.13
N TYR A 41 4.50 -9.03 0.66
CA TYR A 41 4.53 -10.47 0.95
C TYR A 41 4.34 -11.32 -0.31
N GLU A 42 3.39 -10.96 -1.16
CA GLU A 42 3.16 -11.64 -2.44
C GLU A 42 4.36 -11.52 -3.38
N ASN A 43 4.98 -10.33 -3.44
CA ASN A 43 6.17 -10.10 -4.25
C ASN A 43 7.37 -10.91 -3.72
N HIS A 44 7.56 -10.96 -2.40
CA HIS A 44 8.59 -11.80 -1.78
C HIS A 44 8.39 -13.28 -2.11
N LYS A 45 7.17 -13.80 -2.00
CA LYS A 45 6.86 -15.19 -2.36
C LYS A 45 7.15 -15.50 -3.84
N LYS A 46 6.89 -14.56 -4.74
CA LYS A 46 7.23 -14.71 -6.18
C LYS A 46 8.74 -14.72 -6.40
N SER A 47 9.51 -13.94 -5.65
CA SER A 47 10.97 -13.87 -5.79
C SER A 47 11.68 -15.11 -5.25
N VAL A 48 11.10 -15.78 -4.25
CA VAL A 48 11.72 -16.96 -3.59
C VAL A 48 11.36 -18.28 -4.29
N LYS A 49 10.36 -18.26 -5.17
CA LYS A 49 9.92 -19.40 -5.96
C LYS A 49 10.66 -19.45 -7.29
#